data_AF-A0A1H8BKM7-F1
#
_entry.id   AF-A0A1H8BKM7-F1
#
_cell.length_a   1.000
_cell.length_b   1.000
_cell.length_c   1.000
_cell.angle_alpha   90.00
_cell.angle_beta   90.00
_cell.angle_gamma   90.00
#
_symmetry.space_group_name_H-M   'P 1'
#
loop_
_entity.id
_entity.type
_entity.pdbx_description
1 polymer ?
#
loop_
_entity_poly.entity_id
_entity_poly.type
_entity_poly.pdbx_seq_one_letter_code
_entity_poly.pdbx_strand_id
1 'polypeptide(L)'
;WVGKPDFPAAQQPDSAATGGRRAAEQFPAAAVDAWVRKHEEKVWLATHQGEDAARRAALESLPEGSPTDLLDLDDFGTILGNYNRGKPLGRGTMQSYRSRDQIPPADRRVGDGKAPEVYEDMWFRETVYDHVVDQLGMGARGVPKPKKI
;
A
#
# COMPACT_ATOMS: atom_id res chain seq x y z
N TRP A 1 -6.57 18.05 -12.49
CA TRP A 1 -5.67 17.85 -11.35
C TRP A 1 -6.26 18.61 -10.18
N VAL A 2 -6.85 17.91 -9.21
CA VAL A 2 -7.23 18.53 -7.93
C VAL A 2 -5.97 18.56 -7.11
N GLY A 3 -5.52 19.74 -6.68
CA GLY A 3 -4.33 19.88 -5.84
C GLY A 3 -4.49 19.04 -4.57
N LYS A 4 -3.48 18.24 -4.23
CA LYS A 4 -3.45 17.56 -2.93
C LYS A 4 -3.56 18.64 -1.83
N PRO A 5 -4.36 18.41 -0.77
CA PRO A 5 -4.49 19.38 0.31
C PRO A 5 -3.11 19.74 0.87
N ASP A 6 -2.90 21.03 1.12
CA ASP A 6 -1.68 21.59 1.70
C ASP A 6 -0.38 21.35 0.92
N PHE A 7 -0.44 20.87 -0.33
CA PHE A 7 0.77 20.70 -1.14
C PHE A 7 1.44 22.06 -1.40
N PRO A 8 2.77 22.16 -1.30
CA PRO A 8 3.47 23.42 -1.46
C PRO A 8 3.19 24.05 -2.83
N ALA A 9 2.92 25.36 -2.82
CA ALA A 9 2.71 26.11 -4.05
C ALA A 9 4.02 26.17 -4.86
N ALA A 10 3.89 26.09 -6.18
CA ALA A 10 5.00 26.36 -7.08
C ALA A 10 5.46 27.81 -6.89
N GLN A 11 6.78 28.01 -6.77
CA GLN A 11 7.37 29.32 -6.94
C GLN A 11 7.35 29.65 -8.43
N GLN A 12 6.76 30.80 -8.77
CA GLN A 12 6.93 31.35 -10.10
C GLN A 12 8.39 31.78 -10.25
N PRO A 13 9.07 31.41 -11.35
CA PRO A 13 10.37 31.99 -11.63
C PRO A 13 10.21 33.50 -11.78
N ASP A 14 11.17 34.26 -11.25
CA ASP A 14 11.23 35.72 -11.39
C ASP A 14 10.96 36.09 -12.86
N SER A 15 9.91 36.88 -13.08
CA SER A 15 9.32 37.13 -14.39
C SER A 15 10.15 38.06 -15.29
N ALA A 16 11.48 38.04 -15.16
CA ALA A 16 12.39 38.94 -15.84
C ALA A 16 12.97 38.39 -17.17
N ALA A 17 12.59 37.19 -17.63
CA ALA A 17 13.10 36.63 -18.89
C ALA A 17 12.02 35.94 -19.75
N THR A 18 11.48 36.71 -20.69
CA THR A 18 11.21 36.40 -22.11
C THR A 18 10.74 34.99 -22.51
N GLY A 19 9.52 34.91 -23.03
CA GLY A 19 9.20 34.19 -24.28
C GLY A 19 8.99 32.66 -24.23
N GLY A 20 7.73 32.25 -24.45
CA GLY A 20 7.41 31.12 -25.36
C GLY A 20 7.47 29.67 -24.85
N ARG A 21 7.99 29.36 -23.66
CA ARG A 21 7.82 28.05 -23.02
C ARG A 21 7.23 28.23 -21.63
N ARG A 22 6.21 27.42 -21.26
CA ARG A 22 5.73 27.34 -19.88
C ARG A 22 6.94 27.14 -18.99
N ALA A 23 7.30 28.16 -18.22
CA ALA A 23 8.42 28.09 -17.30
C ALA A 23 8.14 26.92 -16.35
N ALA A 24 9.13 26.04 -16.15
CA ALA A 24 8.96 24.89 -15.28
C ALA A 24 8.63 25.41 -13.87
N GLU A 25 7.49 24.99 -13.33
CA GLU A 25 7.11 25.25 -11.95
C GLU A 25 8.21 24.71 -11.03
N GLN A 26 8.82 25.59 -10.22
CA GLN A 26 9.83 25.19 -9.25
C GLN A 26 9.16 25.01 -7.89
N PHE A 27 9.34 23.84 -7.28
CA PHE A 27 8.85 23.57 -5.95
C PHE A 27 10.03 23.59 -4.97
N PRO A 28 9.96 24.34 -3.85
CA PRO A 28 11.02 24.31 -2.85
C PRO A 28 11.21 22.89 -2.32
N ALA A 29 12.41 22.31 -2.54
CA ALA A 29 12.67 20.91 -2.21
C ALA A 29 12.38 20.59 -0.73
N ALA A 30 12.77 21.48 0.19
CA ALA A 30 12.49 21.31 1.62
C ALA A 30 10.99 21.35 1.96
N ALA A 31 10.18 22.14 1.23
CA ALA A 31 8.74 22.21 1.44
C ALA A 31 8.04 20.95 0.89
N VAL A 32 8.51 20.44 -0.25
CA VAL A 32 8.04 19.15 -0.79
C VAL A 32 8.41 18.02 0.15
N ASP A 33 9.66 17.98 0.63
CA ASP A 33 10.12 16.93 1.55
C ASP A 33 9.32 16.91 2.86
N ALA A 34 9.10 18.08 3.47
CA ALA A 34 8.27 18.19 4.66
C ALA A 34 6.82 17.74 4.42
N TRP A 35 6.25 18.07 3.25
CA TRP A 35 4.93 17.62 2.88
C TRP A 35 4.88 16.09 2.70
N VAL A 36 5.85 15.52 1.99
CA VAL A 36 5.96 14.06 1.76
C VAL A 36 6.13 13.34 3.09
N ARG A 37 6.97 13.86 4.00
CA ARG A 37 7.13 13.31 5.35
C ARG A 37 5.82 13.28 6.13
N LYS A 38 5.00 14.33 6.03
CA LYS A 38 3.74 14.45 6.77
C LYS A 38 2.60 13.63 6.17
N HIS A 39 2.48 13.59 4.85
CA HIS A 39 1.31 13.03 4.16
C HIS A 39 1.56 11.66 3.53
N GLU A 40 2.82 11.33 3.27
CA GLU A 40 3.27 10.12 2.59
C GLU A 40 4.47 9.53 3.36
N GLU A 41 4.38 9.48 4.70
CA GLU A 41 5.46 9.10 5.62
C GLU A 41 6.16 7.80 5.18
N LYS A 42 5.37 6.82 4.73
CA LYS A 42 5.85 5.55 4.20
C LYS A 42 6.85 5.72 3.04
N VAL A 43 6.55 6.60 2.08
CA VAL A 43 7.42 6.92 0.93
C VAL A 43 8.65 7.71 1.38
N TRP A 44 8.46 8.61 2.33
CA TRP A 44 9.55 9.39 2.91
C TRP A 44 10.57 8.49 3.61
N LEU A 45 10.11 7.55 4.44
CA LEU A 45 10.93 6.56 5.14
C LEU A 45 11.68 5.67 4.16
N ALA A 46 11.01 5.14 3.12
CA ALA A 46 11.67 4.30 2.12
C ALA A 46 12.81 5.05 1.41
N THR A 47 12.58 6.32 1.08
CA THR A 47 13.55 7.16 0.36
C THR A 47 14.74 7.58 1.24
N HIS A 48 14.51 7.89 2.51
CA HIS A 48 15.54 8.48 3.39
C HIS A 48 16.19 7.49 4.37
N GLN A 49 15.46 6.43 4.75
CA GLN A 49 15.88 5.46 5.76
C GLN A 49 15.91 4.02 5.22
N GLY A 50 15.52 3.81 3.96
CA GLY A 50 15.51 2.53 3.29
C GLY A 50 14.20 1.76 3.45
N GLU A 51 14.03 0.75 2.58
CA GLU A 51 12.82 -0.09 2.53
C GLU A 51 12.56 -0.83 3.85
N ASP A 52 13.60 -1.27 4.56
CA ASP A 52 13.45 -1.97 5.84
C ASP A 52 12.83 -1.07 6.93
N ALA A 53 13.20 0.21 6.96
CA ALA A 53 12.63 1.17 7.91
C ALA A 53 11.16 1.45 7.60
N ALA A 54 10.83 1.63 6.32
CA ALA A 54 9.44 1.79 5.87
C ALA A 54 8.59 0.54 6.17
N ARG A 55 9.15 -0.65 5.94
CA ARG A 55 8.51 -1.94 6.24
C ARG A 55 8.23 -2.08 7.73
N ARG A 56 9.20 -1.76 8.58
CA ARG A 56 9.04 -1.84 10.04
C ARG A 56 7.94 -0.90 10.54
N ALA A 57 7.98 0.37 10.15
CA ALA A 57 6.95 1.34 10.52
C ALA A 57 5.56 0.93 10.02
N ALA A 58 5.49 0.37 8.81
CA ALA A 58 4.24 -0.17 8.27
C ALA A 58 3.67 -1.32 9.11
N LEU A 59 4.52 -2.28 9.53
CA LEU A 59 4.11 -3.39 10.39
C LEU A 59 3.65 -2.91 11.77
N GLU A 60 4.33 -1.92 12.36
CA GLU A 60 3.97 -1.34 13.67
C GLU A 60 2.59 -0.64 13.64
N SER A 61 2.12 -0.21 12.47
CA SER A 61 0.78 0.39 12.33
C SER A 61 -0.36 -0.61 12.14
N LEU A 62 -0.04 -1.89 11.91
CA LEU A 62 -1.04 -2.95 11.73
C LEU A 62 -1.53 -3.46 13.11
N PRO A 63 -2.73 -4.05 13.19
CA PRO A 63 -3.26 -4.59 14.44
C PRO A 63 -2.31 -5.63 15.08
N GLU A 64 -2.35 -5.77 16.40
CA GLU A 64 -1.60 -6.84 17.07
C GLU A 64 -2.23 -8.23 16.79
N GLY A 65 -1.43 -9.29 16.96
CA GLY A 65 -1.87 -10.69 16.88
C GLY A 65 -0.73 -11.66 16.61
N SER A 66 -1.02 -12.96 16.64
CA SER A 66 -0.01 -13.99 16.33
C SER A 66 0.22 -14.05 14.81
N PRO A 67 1.47 -14.22 14.34
CA PRO A 67 1.78 -14.46 12.93
C PRO A 67 0.98 -15.62 12.32
N THR A 68 0.71 -16.65 13.12
CA THR A 68 0.00 -17.87 12.72
C THR A 68 -1.51 -17.82 12.95
N ASP A 69 -2.06 -16.67 13.36
CA ASP A 69 -3.51 -16.49 13.41
C ASP A 69 -4.09 -16.72 12.01
N LEU A 70 -5.17 -17.49 11.94
CA LEU A 70 -5.90 -17.72 10.70
C LEU A 70 -6.94 -16.63 10.53
N LEU A 71 -6.82 -15.89 9.43
CA LEU A 71 -7.70 -14.80 9.03
C LEU A 71 -8.53 -15.24 7.82
N ASP A 72 -9.83 -14.97 7.86
CA ASP A 72 -10.69 -15.20 6.70
C ASP A 72 -10.56 -14.07 5.66
N LEU A 73 -11.36 -14.16 4.59
CA LEU A 73 -11.33 -13.18 3.52
C LEU A 73 -11.83 -11.78 3.93
N ASP A 74 -12.72 -11.71 4.92
CA ASP A 74 -13.29 -10.45 5.44
C ASP A 74 -12.30 -9.76 6.39
N ASP A 75 -11.60 -10.52 7.23
CA ASP A 75 -10.50 -10.04 8.06
C ASP A 75 -9.37 -9.48 7.19
N PHE A 76 -8.97 -10.20 6.15
CA PHE A 76 -8.02 -9.70 5.16
C PHE A 76 -8.51 -8.36 4.56
N GLY A 77 -9.75 -8.33 4.07
CA GLY A 77 -10.35 -7.10 3.51
C GLY A 77 -10.39 -5.93 4.48
N THR A 78 -10.62 -6.21 5.75
CA THR A 78 -10.62 -5.22 6.82
C THR A 78 -9.23 -4.63 7.04
N ILE A 79 -8.21 -5.48 7.21
CA ILE A 79 -6.83 -5.05 7.45
C ILE A 79 -6.29 -4.28 6.24
N LEU A 80 -6.41 -4.86 5.03
CA LEU A 80 -5.94 -4.23 3.79
C LEU A 80 -6.66 -2.89 3.52
N GLY A 81 -7.97 -2.84 3.74
CA GLY A 81 -8.76 -1.63 3.53
C GLY A 81 -8.45 -0.52 4.54
N ASN A 82 -8.36 -0.86 5.83
CA ASN A 82 -8.02 0.10 6.87
C ASN A 82 -6.62 0.65 6.66
N TYR A 83 -5.66 -0.21 6.33
CA TYR A 83 -4.29 0.21 6.09
C TYR A 83 -4.17 1.20 4.91
N ASN A 84 -4.79 0.90 3.77
CA ASN A 84 -4.60 1.70 2.56
C ASN A 84 -5.50 2.95 2.47
N ARG A 85 -6.69 2.91 3.09
CA ARG A 85 -7.72 3.96 2.88
C ARG A 85 -8.55 4.28 4.12
N GLY A 86 -8.17 3.76 5.28
CA GLY A 86 -8.89 3.97 6.55
C GLY A 86 -10.30 3.36 6.59
N LYS A 87 -10.64 2.44 5.67
CA LYS A 87 -11.95 1.76 5.69
C LYS A 87 -11.90 0.33 5.13
N PRO A 88 -12.64 -0.62 5.71
CA PRO A 88 -12.66 -2.01 5.27
C PRO A 88 -13.01 -2.18 3.79
N LEU A 89 -12.45 -3.19 3.13
CA LEU A 89 -12.91 -3.66 1.82
C LEU A 89 -14.07 -4.64 2.00
N GLY A 90 -15.08 -4.56 1.12
CA GLY A 90 -16.20 -5.51 1.17
C GLY A 90 -15.81 -6.87 0.58
N ARG A 91 -16.47 -7.94 1.07
CA ARG A 91 -16.23 -9.33 0.64
C ARG A 91 -16.21 -9.53 -0.87
N GLY A 92 -17.12 -8.89 -1.61
CA GLY A 92 -17.18 -8.99 -3.08
C GLY A 92 -15.95 -8.41 -3.79
N THR A 93 -15.35 -7.34 -3.23
CA THR A 93 -14.07 -6.79 -3.73
C THR A 93 -12.94 -7.77 -3.47
N MET A 94 -12.87 -8.32 -2.26
CA MET A 94 -11.84 -9.30 -1.90
C MET A 94 -11.96 -10.59 -2.73
N GLN A 95 -13.18 -11.06 -3.00
CA GLN A 95 -13.44 -12.18 -3.88
C GLN A 95 -12.93 -11.90 -5.32
N SER A 96 -13.11 -10.66 -5.79
CA SER A 96 -12.60 -10.22 -7.09
C SER A 96 -11.07 -10.12 -7.13
N TYR A 97 -10.44 -9.70 -6.04
CA TYR A 97 -8.97 -9.68 -5.94
C TYR A 97 -8.41 -11.09 -5.92
N ARG A 98 -9.02 -11.98 -5.13
CA ARG A 98 -8.71 -13.41 -5.07
C ARG A 98 -8.81 -14.06 -6.45
N SER A 99 -9.93 -13.89 -7.16
CA SER A 99 -10.14 -14.52 -8.47
C SER A 99 -9.20 -14.00 -9.57
N ARG A 100 -8.59 -12.83 -9.35
CA ARG A 100 -7.61 -12.21 -10.26
C ARG A 100 -6.17 -12.36 -9.77
N ASP A 101 -5.93 -13.20 -8.77
CA ASP A 101 -4.61 -13.43 -8.14
C ASP A 101 -3.92 -12.14 -7.65
N GLN A 102 -4.72 -11.14 -7.25
CA GLN A 102 -4.22 -9.86 -6.72
C GLN A 102 -3.91 -9.92 -5.22
N ILE A 103 -4.38 -10.96 -4.53
CA ILE A 103 -3.96 -11.33 -3.17
C ILE A 103 -3.24 -12.68 -3.22
N PRO A 104 -2.41 -13.02 -2.21
CA PRO A 104 -1.78 -14.33 -2.11
C PRO A 104 -2.81 -15.47 -2.09
N PRO A 105 -2.43 -16.68 -2.52
CA PRO A 105 -3.25 -17.86 -2.30
C PRO A 105 -3.43 -18.12 -0.80
N ALA A 106 -4.56 -18.72 -0.42
CA ALA A 106 -4.81 -19.10 0.97
C ALA A 106 -3.81 -20.16 1.46
N ASP A 107 -3.31 -19.98 2.68
CA ASP A 107 -2.37 -20.87 3.35
C ASP A 107 -3.05 -22.15 3.84
N ARG A 108 -4.33 -22.02 4.23
CA ARG A 108 -5.20 -23.10 4.68
C ARG A 108 -6.46 -23.16 3.82
N ARG A 109 -6.90 -24.38 3.52
CA ARG A 109 -8.11 -24.65 2.74
C ARG A 109 -8.90 -25.79 3.35
N VAL A 110 -10.20 -25.79 3.07
CA VAL A 110 -11.09 -26.88 3.47
C VAL A 110 -10.55 -28.22 2.94
N GLY A 111 -10.41 -29.19 3.83
CA GLY A 111 -9.94 -30.54 3.48
C GLY A 111 -8.44 -30.63 3.17
N ASP A 112 -7.62 -29.64 3.53
CA ASP A 112 -6.16 -29.68 3.35
C ASP A 112 -5.44 -30.69 4.29
N GLY A 113 -6.17 -31.33 5.20
CA GLY A 113 -5.66 -32.34 6.13
C GLY A 113 -4.75 -31.78 7.23
N LYS A 114 -4.65 -30.45 7.38
CA LYS A 114 -3.83 -29.80 8.39
C LYS A 114 -4.69 -29.34 9.59
N ALA A 115 -4.03 -29.06 10.72
CA ALA A 115 -4.67 -28.56 11.94
C ALA A 115 -4.34 -27.07 12.18
N PRO A 116 -5.28 -26.25 12.69
CA PRO A 116 -6.69 -26.58 12.93
C PRO A 116 -7.43 -26.79 11.60
N GLU A 117 -8.50 -27.56 11.61
CA GLU A 117 -9.39 -27.67 10.45
C GLU A 117 -10.03 -26.30 10.17
N VAL A 118 -10.17 -25.96 8.90
CA VAL A 118 -10.78 -24.70 8.45
C VAL A 118 -12.00 -24.99 7.58
N TYR A 119 -13.02 -24.13 7.68
CA TYR A 119 -14.28 -24.26 6.95
C TYR A 119 -14.37 -23.34 5.72
N GLU A 120 -13.38 -22.49 5.54
CA GLU A 120 -13.17 -21.70 4.34
C GLU A 120 -11.67 -21.51 4.07
N ASP A 121 -11.36 -20.81 2.99
CA ASP A 121 -9.99 -20.45 2.68
C ASP A 121 -9.51 -19.36 3.65
N MET A 122 -8.39 -19.62 4.32
CA MET A 122 -7.83 -18.73 5.33
C MET A 122 -6.35 -18.46 5.08
N TRP A 123 -5.91 -17.28 5.52
CA TRP A 123 -4.54 -16.80 5.41
C TRP A 123 -3.94 -16.68 6.80
N PHE A 124 -2.66 -16.99 6.95
CA PHE A 124 -1.95 -16.59 8.15
C PHE A 124 -1.85 -15.06 8.22
N ARG A 125 -1.90 -14.50 9.43
CA ARG A 125 -1.73 -13.06 9.65
C ARG A 125 -0.42 -12.56 9.03
N GLU A 126 0.67 -13.32 9.15
CA GLU A 126 1.95 -12.98 8.52
C GLU A 126 1.83 -12.83 7.01
N THR A 127 1.15 -13.77 6.33
CA THR A 127 0.90 -13.70 4.88
C THR A 127 0.11 -12.46 4.49
N VAL A 128 -0.90 -12.10 5.29
CA VAL A 128 -1.68 -10.87 5.08
C VAL A 128 -0.79 -9.64 5.29
N TYR A 129 0.03 -9.61 6.33
CA TYR A 129 0.85 -8.45 6.70
C TYR A 129 1.95 -8.23 5.68
N ASP A 130 2.63 -9.29 5.27
CA ASP A 130 3.61 -9.26 4.19
C ASP A 130 2.96 -8.72 2.91
N HIS A 131 1.77 -9.21 2.52
CA HIS A 131 1.08 -8.68 1.34
C HIS A 131 0.72 -7.19 1.47
N VAL A 132 0.19 -6.77 2.62
CA VAL A 132 -0.21 -5.38 2.87
C VAL A 132 0.99 -4.44 2.82
N VAL A 133 2.11 -4.86 3.43
CA VAL A 133 3.30 -4.05 3.53
C VAL A 133 4.09 -4.06 2.22
N ASP A 134 4.27 -5.21 1.57
CA ASP A 134 5.05 -5.36 0.34
C ASP A 134 4.36 -4.76 -0.91
N GLN A 135 3.11 -4.28 -0.79
CA GLN A 135 2.55 -3.34 -1.77
C GLN A 135 3.26 -1.96 -1.77
N LEU A 136 4.23 -1.76 -0.86
CA LEU A 136 5.26 -0.71 -0.92
C LEU A 136 5.85 -0.57 -2.33
N GLY A 137 5.53 0.54 -2.99
CA GLY A 137 6.11 0.90 -4.30
C GLY A 137 5.22 0.62 -5.51
N MET A 138 4.12 -0.12 -5.39
CA MET A 138 3.15 -0.29 -6.49
C MET A 138 2.01 0.73 -6.39
N GLY A 139 2.34 2.00 -6.60
CA GLY A 139 1.33 3.00 -6.92
C GLY A 139 0.49 2.57 -8.12
N ALA A 140 -0.71 2.06 -7.89
CA ALA A 140 -1.89 2.25 -8.73
C ALA A 140 -1.78 1.96 -10.25
N ARG A 141 -0.89 1.08 -10.73
CA ARG A 141 -0.94 0.59 -12.12
C ARG A 141 -0.66 -0.89 -12.17
N GLY A 142 -1.70 -1.64 -12.55
CA GLY A 142 -1.63 -3.07 -12.78
C GLY A 142 -0.50 -3.41 -13.74
N VAL A 143 0.51 -4.08 -13.22
CA VAL A 143 1.45 -4.85 -14.04
C VAL A 143 0.93 -6.29 -14.01
N PRO A 144 0.55 -6.87 -15.17
CA PRO A 144 0.20 -8.28 -15.21
C PRO A 144 1.42 -9.10 -14.80
N LYS A 145 1.23 -10.07 -13.90
CA LYS A 145 2.25 -11.07 -13.58
C LYS A 145 2.74 -11.69 -14.90
N PRO A 146 4.07 -11.84 -15.13
CA PRO A 146 4.55 -12.50 -16.33
C PRO A 146 4.01 -13.93 -16.35
N LYS A 147 3.36 -14.31 -17.47
CA LYS A 147 2.99 -15.70 -17.71
C LYS A 147 4.27 -16.52 -17.71
N LYS A 148 4.34 -17.52 -16.84
CA LYS A 148 5.37 -18.56 -16.92
C LYS A 148 5.24 -19.24 -18.28
N ILE A 149 6.34 -19.27 -19.03
CA ILE A 149 6.51 -20.02 -20.29
C ILE A 149 6.69 -21.49 -19.95
#